data_AF-A0A520CMK8-F1
#
_entry.id   AF-A0A520CMK8-F1
#
_cell.length_a   1.000
_cell.length_b   1.000
_cell.length_c   1.000
_cell.angle_alpha   90.00
_cell.angle_beta   90.00
_cell.angle_gamma   90.00
#
_symmetry.space_group_name_H-M   'P 1'
#
loop_
_entity.id
_entity.type
_entity.pdbx_description
1 polymer ?
#
loop_
_entity_poly.entity_id
_entity_poly.type
_entity_poly.pdbx_seq_one_letter_code
_entity_poly.pdbx_strand_id
1 'polypeptide(L)'
;MKIAFLADPLSTFKTYKDTTYAMMVEAARRGHELYAFRHRDMAIEAGRVVAGISRITLTGDPDDWYRAEPPEARALTEFDAVLERTDPPFDMEYIYATYLLEVAQSHGA
;
A
#
# COMPACT_ATOMS: atom_id res chain seq x y z
N MET A 1 1.29 14.32 2.17
CA MET A 1 1.19 13.08 2.93
C MET A 1 1.78 11.96 2.10
N LYS A 2 2.46 11.00 2.73
CA LYS A 2 2.84 9.71 2.16
C LYS A 2 1.74 8.72 2.51
N ILE A 3 1.08 8.18 1.49
CA ILE A 3 -0.04 7.24 1.65
C ILE A 3 0.39 5.90 1.06
N ALA A 4 0.36 4.87 1.89
CA ALA A 4 0.68 3.51 1.48
C ALA A 4 -0.60 2.69 1.28
N PHE A 5 -0.71 2.01 0.14
CA PHE A 5 -1.79 1.10 -0.20
C PHE A 5 -1.30 -0.33 -0.01
N LEU A 6 -1.85 -1.02 0.96
CA LEU A 6 -1.67 -2.45 1.17
C LEU A 6 -2.75 -3.16 0.36
N ALA A 7 -2.40 -3.68 -0.80
CA ALA A 7 -3.37 -4.15 -1.79
C ALA A 7 -2.82 -5.28 -2.66
N ASP A 8 -3.70 -5.89 -3.45
CA ASP A 8 -3.35 -6.84 -4.50
C ASP A 8 -2.35 -6.23 -5.52
N PRO A 9 -1.65 -7.06 -6.31
CA PRO A 9 -0.70 -6.54 -7.29
C PRO A 9 -1.37 -5.56 -8.24
N LEU A 10 -0.94 -4.29 -8.24
CA LEU A 10 -1.56 -3.22 -9.03
C LEU A 10 -1.77 -3.60 -10.51
N SER A 11 -0.87 -4.38 -11.10
CA SER A 11 -1.01 -4.92 -12.46
C SER A 11 -2.32 -5.69 -12.74
N THR A 12 -3.03 -6.16 -11.72
CA THR A 12 -4.31 -6.88 -11.86
C THR A 12 -5.53 -5.95 -11.88
N PHE A 13 -5.36 -4.67 -11.54
CA PHE A 13 -6.47 -3.74 -11.36
C PHE A 13 -7.14 -3.43 -12.69
N LYS A 14 -8.45 -3.26 -12.63
CA LYS A 14 -9.26 -2.75 -13.74
C LYS A 14 -9.62 -1.30 -13.46
N THR A 15 -8.78 -0.37 -13.94
CA THR A 15 -8.83 1.08 -13.64
C THR A 15 -10.24 1.69 -13.76
N TYR A 16 -11.04 1.25 -14.73
CA TYR A 16 -12.41 1.74 -14.94
C TYR A 16 -13.42 1.40 -13.83
N LYS A 17 -13.11 0.45 -12.93
CA LYS A 17 -14.03 0.01 -11.86
C LYS A 17 -13.35 -0.26 -10.51
N ASP A 18 -12.04 -0.05 -10.43
CA ASP A 18 -11.27 -0.30 -9.22
C ASP A 18 -11.33 0.92 -8.30
N THR A 19 -11.86 0.72 -7.09
CA THR A 19 -12.00 1.81 -6.12
C THR A 19 -10.68 2.18 -5.46
N THR A 20 -9.72 1.26 -5.37
CA THR A 20 -8.38 1.54 -4.88
C THR A 20 -7.64 2.44 -5.88
N TYR A 21 -7.75 2.16 -7.18
CA TYR A 21 -7.26 3.07 -8.23
C TYR A 21 -7.88 4.46 -8.11
N ALA A 22 -9.21 4.55 -7.97
CA ALA A 22 -9.89 5.84 -7.83
C ALA A 22 -9.39 6.65 -6.61
N MET A 23 -9.11 5.98 -5.49
CA MET A 23 -8.49 6.61 -4.31
C MET A 23 -7.07 7.10 -4.60
N MET A 24 -6.25 6.31 -5.29
CA MET A 24 -4.89 6.70 -5.68
C MET A 24 -4.88 7.94 -6.59
N VAL A 25 -5.78 7.98 -7.58
CA VAL A 25 -5.92 9.14 -8.49
C VAL A 25 -6.26 10.40 -7.71
N GLU A 26 -7.23 10.33 -6.79
CA GLU A 26 -7.61 11.49 -5.99
C GLU A 26 -6.51 11.92 -5.02
N ALA A 27 -5.80 10.97 -4.40
CA ALA A 27 -4.66 11.26 -3.54
C ALA A 27 -3.53 11.95 -4.31
N ALA A 28 -3.16 11.45 -5.50
CA ALA A 28 -2.18 12.09 -6.37
C ALA A 28 -2.64 13.49 -6.81
N ARG A 29 -3.92 13.67 -7.15
CA ARG A 29 -4.51 14.98 -7.51
C ARG A 29 -4.37 16.02 -6.39
N ARG A 30 -4.38 15.58 -5.13
CA ARG A 30 -4.14 16.43 -3.94
C ARG A 30 -2.67 16.63 -3.61
N GLY A 31 -1.75 16.12 -4.43
CA GLY A 31 -0.31 16.23 -4.22
C GLY A 31 0.22 15.29 -3.13
N HIS A 32 -0.49 14.19 -2.83
CA HIS A 32 0.02 13.16 -1.94
C HIS A 32 0.94 12.20 -2.69
N GLU A 33 1.92 11.66 -1.97
CA GLU A 33 2.81 10.64 -2.50
C GLU A 33 2.19 9.27 -2.32
N LEU A 34 2.25 8.45 -3.38
CA LEU A 34 1.63 7.13 -3.40
C LEU A 34 2.68 6.04 -3.25
N TYR A 35 2.34 5.04 -2.45
CA TYR A 35 3.16 3.88 -2.22
C TYR A 35 2.29 2.63 -2.22
N ALA A 36 2.84 1.48 -2.62
CA ALA A 36 2.10 0.22 -2.61
C ALA A 36 2.98 -0.96 -2.20
N PHE A 37 2.36 -1.93 -1.53
CA PHE A 37 2.96 -3.18 -1.07
C PHE A 37 1.85 -4.22 -0.77
N ARG A 38 2.23 -5.46 -0.47
CA ARG A 38 1.30 -6.58 -0.15
C ARG A 38 1.55 -7.13 1.25
N HIS A 39 0.63 -7.95 1.75
CA HIS A 39 0.75 -8.62 3.05
C HIS A 39 2.08 -9.34 3.23
N ARG A 40 2.45 -10.18 2.26
CA ARG A 40 3.72 -10.92 2.26
C ARG A 40 4.98 -10.06 2.23
N ASP A 41 4.86 -8.77 1.90
CA ASP A 41 6.01 -7.86 1.85
C ASP A 41 6.29 -7.26 3.25
N MET A 42 5.44 -7.50 4.26
CA MET A 42 5.61 -7.04 5.65
C MET A 42 6.42 -8.01 6.52
N ALA A 43 7.18 -7.44 7.46
CA ALA A 43 7.89 -8.17 8.51
C ALA A 43 8.01 -7.33 9.79
N ILE A 44 8.36 -7.97 10.91
CA ILE A 44 8.79 -7.27 12.13
C ILE A 44 10.31 -7.29 12.19
N GLU A 45 10.91 -6.11 12.25
CA GLU A 45 12.34 -5.93 12.47
C GLU A 45 12.58 -5.02 13.67
N ALA A 46 13.32 -5.51 14.66
CA ALA A 46 13.63 -4.78 15.90
C ALA A 46 12.38 -4.15 16.57
N GLY A 47 11.25 -4.88 16.54
CA GLY A 47 9.98 -4.44 17.12
C GLY A 47 9.17 -3.46 16.28
N ARG A 48 9.63 -3.07 15.08
CA ARG A 48 8.88 -2.22 14.14
C ARG A 48 8.38 -3.02 12.95
N VAL A 49 7.21 -2.65 12.44
CA VAL A 49 6.74 -3.23 11.18
C VAL A 49 7.41 -2.51 10.02
N VAL A 50 8.14 -3.29 9.23
CA VAL A 50 8.78 -2.86 8.01
C VAL A 50 8.15 -3.58 6.83
N ALA A 51 8.21 -2.98 5.65
CA ALA A 51 7.80 -3.66 4.43
C ALA A 51 8.66 -3.24 3.24
N GLY A 52 8.76 -4.12 2.24
CA GLY A 52 9.29 -3.77 0.93
C GLY A 52 8.25 -2.97 0.16
N ILE A 53 8.43 -1.64 0.08
CA ILE A 53 7.41 -0.72 -0.44
C ILE A 53 7.93 -0.03 -1.70
N SER A 54 7.11 -0.06 -2.75
CA SER A 54 7.40 0.64 -4.01
C SER A 54 6.71 2.00 -4.03
N ARG A 55 7.43 3.05 -4.45
CA ARG A 55 6.82 4.33 -4.77
C ARG A 55 6.08 4.22 -6.10
N ILE A 56 4.85 4.74 -6.14
CA ILE A 56 3.99 4.67 -7.31
C ILE A 56 3.82 6.05 -7.94
N THR A 57 4.03 6.13 -9.25
CA THR A 57 3.69 7.29 -10.06
C THR A 57 2.60 6.92 -11.05
N LEU A 58 1.47 7.64 -11.05
CA LEU A 58 0.41 7.45 -12.02
C LEU A 58 0.78 8.13 -13.35
N THR A 59 0.56 7.45 -14.46
CA THR A 59 0.92 7.97 -15.80
C THR A 59 -0.20 8.78 -16.45
N GLY A 60 -1.45 8.53 -16.05
CA GLY A 60 -2.65 9.06 -16.71
C GLY A 60 -3.12 8.25 -17.92
N ASP A 61 -2.37 7.23 -18.34
CA ASP A 61 -2.77 6.29 -19.39
C ASP A 61 -3.69 5.19 -18.79
N PRO A 62 -4.78 4.76 -19.45
CA PRO A 62 -5.67 3.75 -18.91
C PRO A 62 -5.11 2.31 -18.97
N ASP A 63 -4.26 2.00 -19.94
CA ASP A 63 -3.69 0.66 -20.17
C ASP A 63 -2.34 0.50 -19.46
N ASP A 64 -1.55 1.57 -19.43
CA ASP A 64 -0.22 1.60 -18.81
C ASP A 64 -0.17 2.61 -17.64
N TRP A 65 -1.05 2.37 -16.67
CA TRP A 65 -1.56 3.40 -15.75
C TRP A 65 -0.65 3.78 -14.58
N TYR A 66 0.44 3.04 -14.34
CA TYR A 66 1.39 3.34 -13.27
C TYR A 66 2.83 2.97 -13.58
N ARG A 67 3.75 3.56 -12.83
CA ARG A 67 5.15 3.17 -12.69
C ARG A 67 5.42 2.86 -11.23
N ALA A 68 6.12 1.76 -10.99
CA ALA A 68 6.62 1.40 -9.67
C ALA A 68 8.14 1.50 -9.65
N GLU A 69 8.68 2.24 -8.69
CA GLU A 69 10.11 2.21 -8.38
C GLU A 69 10.47 0.86 -7.73
N PRO A 70 11.76 0.45 -7.73
CA PRO A 70 12.19 -0.73 -6.99
C PRO A 70 11.76 -0.67 -5.52
N PRO A 71 11.30 -1.79 -4.93
CA PRO A 71 10.86 -1.78 -3.54
C PRO A 71 12.02 -1.49 -2.60
N GLU A 72 11.78 -0.62 -1.62
CA GLU A 72 12.71 -0.30 -0.55
C GLU A 72 12.13 -0.73 0.80
N ALA A 73 12.97 -1.24 1.69
CA ALA A 73 12.56 -1.55 3.05
C ALA A 73 12.28 -0.24 3.81
N ARG A 74 11.03 -0.04 4.23
CA ARG A 74 10.58 1.16 4.95
C ARG A 74 9.74 0.76 6.15
N ALA A 75 9.84 1.51 7.24
CA ALA A 75 8.97 1.32 8.39
C ALA A 75 7.58 1.88 8.08
N LEU A 76 6.52 1.18 8.50
CA LEU A 76 5.15 1.66 8.28
C LEU A 76 4.86 2.99 8.99
N THR A 77 5.58 3.30 10.06
CA THR A 77 5.53 4.60 10.77
C THR A 77 6.09 5.78 9.97
N GLU A 78 6.68 5.55 8.79
CA GLU A 78 7.12 6.63 7.89
C GLU A 78 5.98 7.19 7.04
N PHE A 79 4.82 6.54 7.04
CA PHE A 79 3.65 6.93 6.25
C PHE A 79 2.63 7.64 7.14
N ASP A 80 1.93 8.62 6.57
CA ASP A 80 0.89 9.35 7.28
C ASP A 80 -0.45 8.58 7.30
N ALA A 81 -0.58 7.58 6.42
CA ALA A 81 -1.72 6.66 6.37
C ALA A 81 -1.34 5.38 5.63
N VAL A 82 -1.83 4.24 6.14
CA VAL A 82 -1.80 2.94 5.47
C VAL A 82 -3.25 2.50 5.22
N LEU A 83 -3.60 2.22 3.96
CA LEU A 83 -4.93 1.73 3.58
C LEU A 83 -4.85 0.24 3.24
N GLU A 84 -5.48 -0.60 4.07
CA GLU A 84 -5.74 -2.00 3.77
C GLU A 84 -6.87 -2.11 2.73
N ARG A 85 -6.51 -2.61 1.54
CA ARG A 85 -7.33 -2.67 0.33
C ARG A 85 -7.17 -4.00 -0.41
N THR A 86 -6.69 -5.03 0.26
CA THR A 86 -6.62 -6.39 -0.29
C THR A 86 -8.02 -6.98 -0.43
N ASP A 87 -8.31 -7.60 -1.57
CA ASP A 87 -9.58 -8.30 -1.78
C ASP A 87 -9.69 -9.56 -0.89
N PRO A 88 -10.90 -10.02 -0.56
CA PRO A 88 -11.10 -11.30 0.11
C PRO A 88 -10.43 -12.47 -0.63
N PRO A 89 -10.12 -13.59 0.06
CA PRO A 89 -10.82 -14.08 1.25
C PRO A 89 -10.33 -13.49 2.58
N PHE A 90 -11.18 -13.59 3.60
CA PHE A 90 -10.75 -13.42 4.98
C PHE A 90 -10.16 -14.74 5.49
N ASP A 91 -8.84 -14.81 5.57
CA ASP A 91 -8.09 -15.99 5.97
C ASP A 91 -7.02 -15.66 7.01
N MET A 92 -6.14 -16.63 7.30
CA MET A 92 -5.07 -16.44 8.28
C MET A 92 -4.03 -15.41 7.83
N GLU A 93 -3.74 -15.29 6.53
CA GLU A 93 -2.81 -14.27 6.03
C GLU A 93 -3.38 -12.87 6.28
N TYR A 94 -4.66 -12.67 5.97
CA TYR A 94 -5.36 -11.42 6.28
C TYR A 94 -5.34 -11.11 7.79
N ILE A 95 -5.64 -12.10 8.65
CA ILE A 95 -5.60 -11.90 10.10
C ILE A 95 -4.19 -11.49 10.57
N TYR A 96 -3.14 -12.18 10.13
CA TYR A 96 -1.78 -11.82 10.52
C TYR A 96 -1.37 -10.44 10.02
N ALA A 97 -1.78 -10.06 8.81
CA ALA A 97 -1.59 -8.70 8.31
C ALA A 97 -2.23 -7.66 9.25
N THR A 98 -3.45 -7.90 9.74
CA THR A 98 -4.09 -6.97 10.70
C THR A 98 -3.34 -6.84 12.01
N TYR A 99 -2.73 -7.92 12.54
CA TYR A 99 -1.87 -7.81 13.73
C TYR A 99 -0.60 -7.00 13.49
N LEU A 100 0.01 -7.12 12.31
CA LEU A 100 1.14 -6.28 11.93
C LEU A 100 0.71 -4.81 11.84
N LEU A 101 -0.43 -4.51 11.20
CA LEU A 101 -0.96 -3.16 11.13
C LEU A 101 -1.26 -2.58 12.52
N GLU A 102 -1.77 -3.38 13.45
CA GLU A 102 -2.00 -2.96 14.85
C GLU A 102 -0.70 -2.61 15.57
N VAL A 103 0.37 -3.41 15.39
CA VAL A 103 1.70 -3.07 15.92
C VAL A 103 2.22 -1.77 15.32
N ALA A 104 2.05 -1.58 14.01
CA ALA A 104 2.46 -0.34 13.34
C ALA A 104 1.71 0.88 13.90
N GLN A 105 0.39 0.77 14.04
CA GLN A 105 -0.47 1.81 14.60
C GLN A 105 -0.05 2.15 16.04
N SER A 106 0.25 1.14 16.87
CA SER A 106 0.71 1.35 18.25
C SER A 106 2.02 2.14 18.34
N HIS A 107 2.81 2.14 17.26
CA HIS A 107 4.05 2.91 17.11
C HIS A 107 3.88 4.24 16.37
N GLY A 108 2.63 4.66 16.08
CA GLY A 108 2.31 5.96 15.51
C GLY A 108 2.21 6.02 13.98
N ALA A 109 2.03 4.86 13.32
CA ALA A 109 1.58 4.80 11.93
C ALA A 109 0.09 5.14 11.78
#